data_AF-A0A7I8VN76-F1
#
_entry.id   AF-A0A7I8VN76-F1
#
_cell.length_a   1.000
_cell.length_b   1.000
_cell.length_c   1.000
_cell.angle_alpha   90.00
_cell.angle_beta   90.00
_cell.angle_gamma   90.00
#
_symmetry.space_group_name_H-M   'P 1'
#
loop_
_entity.id
_entity.type
_entity.pdbx_description
1 polymer ?
#
loop_
_entity_poly.entity_id
_entity_poly.type
_entity_poly.pdbx_seq_one_letter_code
_entity_poly.pdbx_strand_id
1 'polypeptide(L)'
;MDIPKTKESLISRIFQQYDKNFIGELTAEQMQQIHNNIRIGGISLPQVCASIEYSCIGPTVEESEIFDLLQEMDRRYYLVQDFRWEFSMLDTENSDTISEEQAKWFVQSVHGKWFSKKKWEKFLRHRAVPKSGVRFSEIEVILCNIPSKEDYLLEQGEDERERQERARKEAEFQRLLEEERIRRKSMKDVAIQKAREQEEMDEEERRKRRLQDEKERQQRLREKEEEKNRQKKLDEEEERGRREAEIRAKKANKEDEEVEKENQRLEKLKRLREEQEKQWKKDLQDADECEKIYETAKAGEENANREADNARDRAKRTADDNERREAEEREQRARLNAKENRNKKIRYNLKVAVKRRDRERLPPAVDEFKKAKLPDDDMDLAKAERLLREFQARDGLQKAMSQRELKALEKAIAYVKRSGFEMELAHELLEANRILLQLRRLERIRAEILELKQSTVAEIRSYQKPPEIVHVVMTGTFLILGHKEKETKVWKTVQSLVGKTGKEGLKRRCLECNPDNIKDEDAKRAKKLMSSFDLDDVRDVSAGAATFYVWSMTMIEEKQIRIEAKKREAEEKLKEQKEREEKEEAIKKQRAEAAKTPIDTQKSLDNSETNPTKTDESNETGN
;
A
#
# COMPACT_ATOMS: atom_id res chain seq x y z
N MET A 1 44.54 22.11 -38.48
CA MET A 1 44.16 22.41 -37.09
C MET A 1 43.57 21.15 -36.52
N ASP A 2 44.39 20.37 -35.82
CA ASP A 2 44.06 19.01 -35.36
C ASP A 2 43.26 19.03 -34.06
N ILE A 3 42.00 18.61 -34.15
CA ILE A 3 41.15 18.19 -33.03
C ILE A 3 40.25 17.04 -33.55
N PRO A 4 40.00 15.95 -32.79
CA PRO A 4 40.29 15.74 -31.37
C PRO A 4 41.20 14.54 -31.04
N LYS A 5 42.04 14.77 -30.03
CA LYS A 5 42.65 13.73 -29.21
C LYS A 5 41.56 12.92 -28.49
N THR A 6 41.82 11.65 -28.22
CA THR A 6 40.90 10.68 -27.59
C THR A 6 40.30 11.18 -26.28
N LYS A 7 39.17 10.59 -25.82
CA LYS A 7 38.53 10.93 -24.52
C LYS A 7 39.54 10.96 -23.37
N GLU A 8 40.46 10.01 -23.37
CA GLU A 8 41.59 9.91 -22.42
C GLU A 8 42.41 11.21 -22.39
N SER A 9 42.76 11.78 -23.54
CA SER A 9 43.52 13.03 -23.58
C SER A 9 42.78 14.23 -22.97
N LEU A 10 41.45 14.26 -23.06
CA LEU A 10 40.68 15.34 -22.43
C LEU A 10 40.69 15.16 -20.91
N ILE A 11 40.51 13.92 -20.46
CA ILE A 11 40.50 13.55 -19.05
C ILE A 11 41.87 13.83 -18.42
N SER A 12 42.96 13.42 -19.06
CA SER A 12 44.32 13.74 -18.62
C SER A 12 44.56 15.24 -18.49
N ARG A 13 44.03 16.03 -19.44
CA ARG A 13 44.17 17.49 -19.40
C ARG A 13 43.39 18.10 -18.24
N ILE A 14 42.18 17.61 -17.98
CA ILE A 14 41.39 18.04 -16.81
C ILE A 14 42.14 17.66 -15.54
N PHE A 15 42.63 16.43 -15.43
CA PHE A 15 43.39 15.97 -14.27
C PHE A 15 44.60 16.88 -13.98
N GLN A 16 45.45 17.09 -14.97
CA GLN A 16 46.65 17.94 -14.86
C GLN A 16 46.35 19.40 -14.52
N GLN A 17 45.17 19.91 -14.89
CA GLN A 17 44.77 21.28 -14.55
C GLN A 17 44.52 21.46 -13.05
N TYR A 18 44.08 20.41 -12.35
CA TYR A 18 43.75 20.46 -10.93
C TYR A 18 44.82 19.84 -10.03
N ASP A 19 45.65 18.92 -10.54
CA ASP A 19 46.84 18.39 -9.85
C ASP A 19 48.02 19.39 -9.93
N LYS A 20 47.87 20.53 -9.24
CA LYS A 20 48.88 21.60 -9.25
C LYS A 20 50.22 21.21 -8.62
N ASN A 21 50.21 20.20 -7.75
CA ASN A 21 51.38 19.76 -7.02
C ASN A 21 52.10 18.61 -7.72
N PHE A 22 51.55 18.09 -8.83
CA PHE A 22 52.06 16.94 -9.55
C PHE A 22 52.23 15.71 -8.64
N ILE A 23 51.30 15.54 -7.70
CA ILE A 23 51.29 14.40 -6.77
C ILE A 23 50.80 13.14 -7.49
N GLY A 24 50.06 13.31 -8.59
CA GLY A 24 49.43 12.21 -9.33
C GLY A 24 48.08 11.81 -8.74
N GLU A 25 47.52 12.60 -7.82
CA GLU A 25 46.27 12.31 -7.11
C GLU A 25 45.44 13.58 -6.89
N LEU A 26 44.11 13.48 -6.92
CA LEU A 26 43.19 14.58 -6.61
C LEU A 26 42.42 14.32 -5.31
N THR A 27 42.22 15.37 -4.52
CA THR A 27 41.39 15.33 -3.30
C THR A 27 39.90 15.48 -3.62
N ALA A 28 39.04 15.17 -2.64
CA ALA A 28 37.60 15.37 -2.74
C ALA A 28 37.22 16.83 -3.05
N GLU A 29 37.92 17.81 -2.48
CA GLU A 29 37.68 19.24 -2.74
C GLU A 29 38.04 19.62 -4.18
N GLN A 30 39.14 19.09 -4.72
CA GLN A 30 39.52 19.32 -6.11
C GLN A 30 38.50 18.69 -7.06
N MET A 31 38.04 17.48 -6.76
CA MET A 31 36.98 16.82 -7.54
C MET A 31 35.64 17.57 -7.47
N GLN A 32 35.29 18.11 -6.31
CA GLN A 32 34.11 18.96 -6.17
C GLN A 32 34.21 20.20 -7.08
N GLN A 33 35.38 20.84 -7.12
CA GLN A 33 35.60 22.00 -8.01
C GLN A 33 35.48 21.62 -9.48
N ILE A 34 36.03 20.47 -9.88
CA ILE A 34 35.88 19.94 -11.25
C ILE A 34 34.40 19.75 -11.57
N HIS A 35 33.64 19.08 -10.70
CA HIS A 35 32.22 18.79 -10.94
C HIS A 35 31.38 20.07 -10.96
N ASN A 36 31.62 21.02 -10.07
CA ASN A 36 30.96 22.34 -10.05
C ASN A 36 31.17 23.12 -11.36
N ASN A 37 32.30 22.93 -12.04
CA ASN A 37 32.57 23.56 -13.33
C ASN A 37 31.86 22.85 -14.50
N ILE A 38 31.45 21.60 -14.32
CA ILE A 38 30.72 20.80 -15.32
C ILE A 38 29.20 20.92 -15.13
N ARG A 39 28.72 20.96 -13.88
CA ARG A 39 27.31 20.98 -13.49
C ARG A 39 26.98 22.20 -12.67
N ILE A 40 25.92 22.90 -13.05
CA ILE A 40 25.40 24.04 -12.30
C ILE A 40 24.93 23.55 -10.92
N GLY A 41 25.44 24.18 -9.86
CA GLY A 41 25.13 23.87 -8.47
C GLY A 41 25.96 22.72 -7.87
N GLY A 42 26.52 21.84 -8.69
CA GLY A 42 27.37 20.72 -8.27
C GLY A 42 26.73 19.76 -7.27
N ILE A 43 27.56 19.00 -6.56
CA ILE A 43 27.15 18.13 -5.45
C ILE A 43 27.91 18.50 -4.17
N SER A 44 27.33 18.16 -3.02
CA SER A 44 27.95 18.45 -1.71
C SER A 44 29.23 17.63 -1.51
N LEU A 45 30.18 18.14 -0.73
CA LEU A 45 31.43 17.44 -0.44
C LEU A 45 31.21 16.03 0.14
N PRO A 46 30.23 15.80 1.05
CA PRO A 46 29.87 14.44 1.48
C PRO A 46 29.49 13.50 0.33
N GLN A 47 28.78 13.99 -0.70
CA GLN A 47 28.47 13.19 -1.88
C GLN A 47 29.71 12.88 -2.71
N VAL A 48 30.64 13.84 -2.85
CA VAL A 48 31.92 13.61 -3.53
C VAL A 48 32.73 12.54 -2.80
N CYS A 49 32.86 12.64 -1.49
CA CYS A 49 33.55 11.62 -0.68
C CYS A 49 32.90 10.24 -0.84
N ALA A 50 31.56 10.18 -0.83
CA ALA A 50 30.85 8.93 -1.03
C ALA A 50 30.96 8.40 -2.48
N SER A 51 31.12 9.26 -3.49
CA SER A 51 31.47 8.86 -4.85
C SER A 51 32.88 8.26 -4.91
N ILE A 52 33.85 8.88 -4.23
CA ILE A 52 35.23 8.37 -4.15
C ILE A 52 35.23 7.00 -3.46
N GLU A 53 34.58 6.87 -2.32
CA GLU A 53 34.46 5.59 -1.61
C GLU A 53 33.79 4.49 -2.46
N TYR A 54 32.91 4.88 -3.39
CA TYR A 54 32.22 3.95 -4.27
C TYR A 54 33.05 3.55 -5.50
N SER A 55 33.79 4.48 -6.10
CA SER A 55 34.43 4.30 -7.41
C SER A 55 35.95 4.14 -7.35
N CYS A 56 36.61 4.60 -6.28
CA CYS A 56 38.06 4.65 -6.15
C CYS A 56 38.56 3.63 -5.13
N ILE A 57 39.82 3.22 -5.27
CA ILE A 57 40.48 2.31 -4.33
C ILE A 57 40.90 3.04 -3.04
N GLY A 58 41.25 4.32 -3.16
CA GLY A 58 41.78 5.14 -2.07
C GLY A 58 40.89 6.34 -1.69
N PRO A 59 41.31 7.13 -0.67
CA PRO A 59 40.64 8.38 -0.30
C PRO A 59 40.94 9.54 -1.26
N THR A 60 41.88 9.33 -2.18
CA THR A 60 42.28 10.23 -3.25
C THR A 60 42.02 9.57 -4.59
N VAL A 61 42.03 10.37 -5.66
CA VAL A 61 41.60 9.95 -7.00
C VAL A 61 42.77 9.92 -7.95
N GLU A 62 43.06 8.75 -8.50
CA GLU A 62 44.07 8.59 -9.55
C GLU A 62 43.53 9.03 -10.93
N GLU A 63 44.42 9.36 -11.86
CA GLU A 63 44.05 9.78 -13.22
C GLU A 63 43.21 8.72 -13.96
N SER A 64 43.46 7.44 -13.68
CA SER A 64 42.74 6.30 -14.25
C SER A 64 41.29 6.19 -13.76
N GLU A 65 40.98 6.65 -12.53
CA GLU A 65 39.69 6.47 -11.87
C GLU A 65 38.72 7.64 -12.12
N ILE A 66 39.24 8.80 -12.52
CA ILE A 66 38.46 10.04 -12.61
C ILE A 66 37.23 9.93 -13.52
N PHE A 67 37.27 9.09 -14.55
CA PHE A 67 36.13 8.93 -15.45
C PHE A 67 34.96 8.24 -14.77
N ASP A 68 35.23 7.14 -14.07
CA ASP A 68 34.20 6.37 -13.36
C ASP A 68 33.68 7.14 -12.16
N LEU A 69 34.58 7.85 -11.46
CA LEU A 69 34.19 8.78 -10.41
C LEU A 69 33.25 9.88 -10.93
N LEU A 70 33.58 10.53 -12.04
CA LEU A 70 32.72 11.58 -12.61
C LEU A 70 31.35 11.04 -13.04
N GLN A 71 31.27 9.79 -13.53
CA GLN A 71 30.00 9.15 -13.83
C GLN A 71 29.17 8.90 -12.57
N GLU A 72 29.78 8.42 -11.49
CA GLU A 72 29.09 8.23 -10.21
C GLU A 72 28.65 9.58 -9.61
N MET A 73 29.48 10.61 -9.68
CA MET A 73 29.13 11.96 -9.24
C MET A 73 27.94 12.52 -10.05
N ASP A 74 27.89 12.30 -11.36
CA ASP A 74 26.76 12.67 -12.20
C ASP A 74 25.49 11.87 -11.85
N ARG A 75 25.61 10.56 -11.59
CA ARG A 75 24.48 9.74 -11.12
C ARG A 75 23.90 10.32 -9.84
N ARG A 76 24.75 10.62 -8.86
CA ARG A 76 24.35 11.23 -7.58
C ARG A 76 23.78 12.62 -7.75
N TYR A 77 24.33 13.44 -8.65
CA TYR A 77 23.81 14.76 -8.94
C TYR A 77 22.33 14.72 -9.34
N TYR A 78 21.97 13.88 -10.31
CA TYR A 78 20.57 13.78 -10.75
C TYR A 78 19.66 13.22 -9.64
N LEU A 79 20.12 12.21 -8.90
CA LEU A 79 19.38 11.67 -7.75
C LEU A 79 19.14 12.72 -6.67
N VAL A 80 20.16 13.50 -6.31
CA VAL A 80 20.04 14.56 -5.31
C VAL A 80 19.02 15.61 -5.74
N GLN A 81 18.97 16.00 -7.01
CA GLN A 81 17.97 16.95 -7.51
C GLN A 81 16.54 16.39 -7.38
N ASP A 82 16.33 15.14 -7.80
CA ASP A 82 15.03 14.47 -7.69
C ASP A 82 14.61 14.34 -6.22
N PHE A 83 15.52 13.88 -5.36
CA PHE A 83 15.23 13.70 -3.94
C PHE A 83 15.02 15.01 -3.20
N ARG A 84 15.66 16.10 -3.63
CA ARG A 84 15.45 17.41 -3.01
C ARG A 84 14.06 17.94 -3.32
N TRP A 85 13.56 17.67 -4.53
CA TRP A 85 12.18 17.97 -4.87
C TRP A 85 11.20 17.11 -4.04
N GLU A 86 11.43 15.81 -3.92
CA GLU A 86 10.60 14.92 -3.09
C GLU A 86 10.63 15.29 -1.59
N PHE A 87 11.80 15.66 -1.07
CA PHE A 87 11.95 16.16 0.30
C PHE A 87 11.13 17.43 0.53
N SER A 88 11.13 18.37 -0.43
CA SER A 88 10.34 19.61 -0.33
C SER A 88 8.82 19.36 -0.27
N MET A 89 8.34 18.25 -0.83
CA MET A 89 6.93 17.86 -0.70
C MET A 89 6.59 17.32 0.69
N LEU A 90 7.58 16.79 1.41
CA LEU A 90 7.42 16.29 2.78
C LEU A 90 7.63 17.40 3.82
N ASP A 91 8.49 18.38 3.53
CA ASP A 91 8.74 19.57 4.37
C ASP A 91 7.68 20.65 4.11
N THR A 92 6.46 20.39 4.58
CA THR A 92 5.31 21.30 4.42
C THR A 92 5.53 22.69 5.02
N GLU A 93 6.44 22.82 5.99
CA GLU A 93 6.75 24.07 6.69
C GLU A 93 7.89 24.87 6.03
N ASN A 94 8.56 24.31 5.00
CA ASN A 94 9.79 24.86 4.40
C ASN A 94 10.89 25.14 5.44
N SER A 95 10.98 24.27 6.44
CA SER A 95 11.93 24.36 7.55
C SER A 95 13.31 23.75 7.23
N ASP A 96 13.47 23.16 6.04
CA ASP A 96 14.56 22.27 5.65
C ASP A 96 14.70 21.06 6.59
N THR A 97 13.61 20.66 7.27
CA THR A 97 13.56 19.51 8.16
C THR A 97 12.26 18.72 8.00
N ILE A 98 12.35 17.39 8.13
CA ILE A 98 11.18 16.48 8.20
C ILE A 98 11.28 15.62 9.46
N SER A 99 10.16 15.05 9.93
CA SER A 99 10.21 14.14 11.08
C SER A 99 11.07 12.89 10.82
N GLU A 100 11.59 12.27 11.87
CA GLU A 100 12.36 11.01 11.75
C GLU A 100 11.55 9.90 11.05
N GLU A 101 10.23 9.86 11.28
CA GLU A 101 9.33 8.90 10.62
C GLU A 101 9.18 9.19 9.12
N GLN A 102 9.00 10.45 8.73
CA GLN A 102 8.94 10.85 7.32
C GLN A 102 10.28 10.56 6.61
N ALA A 103 11.40 10.86 7.26
CA ALA A 103 12.72 10.57 6.71
C ALA A 103 12.95 9.06 6.53
N LYS A 104 12.54 8.24 7.52
CA LYS A 104 12.61 6.78 7.41
C LYS A 104 11.76 6.30 6.24
N TRP A 105 10.52 6.75 6.14
CA TRP A 105 9.62 6.40 5.04
C TRP A 105 10.21 6.81 3.69
N PHE A 106 10.83 7.98 3.61
CA PHE A 106 11.43 8.47 2.39
C PHE A 106 12.63 7.61 1.96
N VAL A 107 13.59 7.34 2.86
CA VAL A 107 14.72 6.44 2.56
C VAL A 107 14.22 5.03 2.22
N GLN A 108 13.23 4.52 2.95
CA GLN A 108 12.65 3.19 2.68
C GLN A 108 11.94 3.14 1.32
N SER A 109 11.29 4.21 0.90
CA SER A 109 10.61 4.28 -0.41
C SER A 109 11.63 4.30 -1.55
N VAL A 110 12.77 4.97 -1.36
CA VAL A 110 13.86 5.02 -2.34
C VAL A 110 14.61 3.69 -2.43
N HIS A 111 14.96 3.08 -1.29
CA HIS A 111 15.69 1.81 -1.24
C HIS A 111 14.80 0.59 -1.51
N GLY A 112 13.49 0.74 -1.35
CA GLY A 112 12.49 -0.31 -1.58
C GLY A 112 12.74 -1.53 -0.71
N LYS A 113 12.79 -2.71 -1.34
CA LYS A 113 13.04 -4.00 -0.65
C LYS A 113 14.46 -4.14 -0.09
N TRP A 114 15.38 -3.26 -0.49
CA TRP A 114 16.77 -3.28 -0.05
C TRP A 114 17.04 -2.32 1.12
N PHE A 115 16.00 -1.70 1.67
CA PHE A 115 16.13 -0.83 2.84
C PHE A 115 16.69 -1.61 4.04
N SER A 116 17.86 -1.18 4.52
CA SER A 116 18.47 -1.73 5.73
C SER A 116 18.00 -0.97 6.96
N LYS A 117 17.16 -1.62 7.77
CA LYS A 117 16.74 -1.11 9.09
C LYS A 117 17.95 -0.90 10.01
N LYS A 118 18.97 -1.75 9.94
CA LYS A 118 20.20 -1.68 10.74
C LYS A 118 21.03 -0.44 10.40
N LYS A 119 21.24 -0.15 9.10
CA LYS A 119 21.94 1.05 8.63
C LYS A 119 21.17 2.32 9.00
N TRP A 120 19.84 2.31 8.87
CA TRP A 120 18.99 3.44 9.30
C TRP A 120 19.09 3.71 10.81
N GLU A 121 19.01 2.68 11.65
CA GLU A 121 19.19 2.84 13.10
C GLU A 121 20.61 3.30 13.46
N LYS A 122 21.63 2.81 12.74
CA LYS A 122 23.01 3.29 12.91
C LYS A 122 23.10 4.78 12.58
N PHE A 123 22.49 5.22 11.47
CA PHE A 123 22.38 6.63 11.12
C PHE A 123 21.76 7.45 12.27
N LEU A 124 20.58 7.07 12.75
CA LEU A 124 19.90 7.78 13.84
C LEU A 124 20.76 7.90 15.12
N ARG A 125 21.54 6.86 15.46
CA ARG A 125 22.45 6.87 16.62
C ARG A 125 23.64 7.81 16.47
N HIS A 126 24.09 8.09 15.24
CA HIS A 126 25.25 8.94 14.97
C HIS A 126 24.87 10.39 14.61
N ARG A 127 23.57 10.72 14.62
CA ARG A 127 23.12 12.10 14.42
C ARG A 127 23.62 13.00 15.55
N ALA A 128 24.03 14.21 15.21
CA ALA A 128 24.51 15.20 16.18
C ALA A 128 23.44 15.57 17.21
N VAL A 129 22.16 15.57 16.81
CA VAL A 129 21.02 15.89 17.69
C VAL A 129 19.93 14.82 17.54
N PRO A 130 19.94 13.77 18.37
CA PRO A 130 18.91 12.74 18.37
C PRO A 130 17.51 13.34 18.59
N LYS A 131 16.47 12.79 17.97
CA LYS A 131 15.05 13.20 18.08
C LYS A 131 14.70 14.57 17.48
N SER A 132 15.66 15.28 16.90
CA SER A 132 15.36 16.50 16.13
C SER A 132 14.86 16.15 14.72
N GLY A 133 14.22 17.10 14.03
CA GLY A 133 13.91 16.95 12.60
C GLY A 133 15.15 16.63 11.78
N VAL A 134 15.00 15.80 10.75
CA VAL A 134 16.06 15.35 9.85
C VAL A 134 16.18 16.32 8.70
N ARG A 135 17.36 16.92 8.52
CA ARG A 135 17.66 17.79 7.38
C ARG A 135 17.99 16.97 6.14
N PHE A 136 17.73 17.52 4.95
CA PHE A 136 18.09 16.86 3.70
C PHE A 136 19.59 16.55 3.63
N SER A 137 20.45 17.48 4.07
CA SER A 137 21.91 17.29 4.10
C SER A 137 22.37 16.13 4.98
N GLU A 138 21.56 15.70 5.97
CA GLU A 138 21.90 14.55 6.82
C GLU A 138 21.66 13.22 6.10
N ILE A 139 20.68 13.17 5.19
CA ILE A 139 20.24 11.93 4.53
C ILE A 139 20.57 11.85 3.05
N GLU A 140 21.04 12.93 2.42
CA GLU A 140 21.31 12.96 0.98
C GLU A 140 22.24 11.83 0.51
N VAL A 141 23.29 11.55 1.28
CA VAL A 141 24.25 10.47 0.96
C VAL A 141 23.58 9.11 1.08
N ILE A 142 22.77 8.90 2.12
CA ILE A 142 22.04 7.64 2.35
C ILE A 142 21.05 7.40 1.22
N LEU A 143 20.32 8.43 0.79
CA LEU A 143 19.37 8.35 -0.32
C LEU A 143 20.06 7.94 -1.62
N CYS A 144 21.28 8.41 -1.86
CA CYS A 144 22.05 8.10 -3.08
C CYS A 144 22.78 6.74 -3.02
N ASN A 145 23.10 6.25 -1.82
CA ASN A 145 23.68 4.94 -1.55
C ASN A 145 22.59 3.85 -1.59
N ILE A 146 21.99 3.65 -2.77
CA ILE A 146 20.99 2.60 -2.99
C ILE A 146 21.68 1.25 -2.82
N PRO A 147 21.30 0.43 -1.80
CA PRO A 147 21.98 -0.83 -1.54
C PRO A 147 21.80 -1.78 -2.72
N SER A 148 22.87 -2.48 -3.08
CA SER A 148 22.81 -3.55 -4.08
C SER A 148 22.19 -4.82 -3.49
N LYS A 149 21.79 -5.75 -4.37
CA LYS A 149 21.36 -7.10 -3.97
C LYS A 149 22.48 -7.82 -3.19
N GLU A 150 23.73 -7.60 -3.58
CA GLU A 150 24.89 -8.18 -2.91
C GLU A 150 25.07 -7.62 -1.50
N ASP A 151 24.96 -6.31 -1.32
CA ASP A 151 25.01 -5.67 0.01
C ASP A 151 23.95 -6.24 0.95
N TYR A 152 22.75 -6.45 0.43
CA TYR A 152 21.65 -7.03 1.20
C TYR A 152 21.93 -8.50 1.56
N LEU A 153 22.47 -9.30 0.64
CA LEU A 153 22.83 -10.69 0.90
C LEU A 153 23.98 -10.80 1.90
N LEU A 154 24.98 -9.91 1.81
CA LEU A 154 26.07 -9.81 2.78
C LEU A 154 25.53 -9.45 4.15
N GLU A 155 24.64 -8.47 4.25
CA GLU A 155 24.00 -8.07 5.51
C GLU A 155 23.14 -9.21 6.09
N GLN A 156 22.37 -9.92 5.25
CA GLN A 156 21.64 -11.12 5.70
C GLN A 156 22.58 -12.22 6.20
N GLY A 157 23.69 -12.44 5.51
CA GLY A 157 24.70 -13.42 5.92
C GLY A 157 25.43 -13.03 7.20
N GLU A 158 25.68 -11.74 7.43
CA GLU A 158 26.17 -11.21 8.70
C GLU A 158 25.16 -11.41 9.82
N ASP A 159 23.89 -11.07 9.58
CA ASP A 159 22.83 -11.23 10.58
C ASP A 159 22.57 -12.71 10.91
N GLU A 160 22.71 -13.61 9.93
CA GLU A 160 22.64 -15.06 10.13
C GLU A 160 23.84 -15.56 10.94
N ARG A 161 25.06 -15.12 10.61
CA ARG A 161 26.27 -15.43 11.40
C ARG A 161 26.15 -14.91 12.83
N GLU A 162 25.66 -13.69 13.01
CA GLU A 162 25.43 -13.10 14.32
C GLU A 162 24.37 -13.89 15.09
N ARG A 163 23.28 -14.31 14.45
CA ARG A 163 22.27 -15.20 15.06
C ARG A 163 22.86 -16.56 15.45
N GLN A 164 23.67 -17.17 14.61
CA GLN A 164 24.35 -18.44 14.91
C GLN A 164 25.35 -18.30 16.06
N GLU A 165 26.13 -17.21 16.09
CA GLU A 165 27.05 -16.94 17.19
C GLU A 165 26.30 -16.71 18.51
N ARG A 166 25.20 -15.96 18.48
CA ARG A 166 24.32 -15.77 19.65
C ARG A 166 23.74 -17.08 20.14
N ALA A 167 23.28 -17.95 19.24
CA ALA A 167 22.75 -19.27 19.57
C ALA A 167 23.85 -20.20 20.13
N ARG A 168 25.07 -20.11 19.60
CA ARG A 168 26.23 -20.84 20.11
C ARG A 168 26.61 -20.40 21.52
N LYS A 169 26.70 -19.08 21.74
CA LYS A 169 26.95 -18.49 23.07
C LYS A 169 25.87 -18.88 24.07
N GLU A 170 24.61 -18.88 23.65
CA GLU A 170 23.49 -19.28 24.50
C GLU A 170 23.48 -20.78 24.82
N ALA A 171 23.79 -21.63 23.84
CA ALA A 171 23.96 -23.06 24.06
C ALA A 171 25.16 -23.38 24.98
N GLU A 172 26.26 -22.65 24.82
CA GLU A 172 27.44 -22.76 25.69
C GLU A 172 27.12 -22.31 27.12
N PHE A 173 26.42 -21.19 27.28
CA PHE A 173 25.94 -20.70 28.57
C PHE A 173 25.00 -21.72 29.25
N GLN A 174 24.07 -22.32 28.49
CA GLN A 174 23.19 -23.38 29.01
C GLN A 174 23.97 -24.63 29.43
N ARG A 175 25.01 -25.01 28.68
CA ARG A 175 25.90 -26.12 29.08
C ARG A 175 26.65 -25.82 30.37
N LEU A 176 27.20 -24.61 30.52
CA LEU A 176 27.87 -24.18 31.74
C LEU A 176 26.92 -24.18 32.95
N LEU A 177 25.70 -23.68 32.79
CA LEU A 177 24.68 -23.73 33.84
C LEU A 177 24.33 -25.17 34.24
N GLU A 178 24.19 -26.08 33.28
CA GLU A 178 23.90 -27.48 33.56
C GLU A 178 25.10 -28.19 34.22
N GLU A 179 26.33 -27.92 33.76
CA GLU A 179 27.56 -28.41 34.39
C GLU A 179 27.70 -27.88 35.82
N GLU A 180 27.38 -26.62 36.07
CA GLU A 180 27.36 -26.04 37.42
C GLU A 180 26.27 -26.68 38.28
N ARG A 181 25.10 -26.97 37.71
CA ARG A 181 24.00 -27.69 38.40
C ARG A 181 24.43 -29.10 38.78
N ILE A 182 25.10 -29.82 37.88
CA ILE A 182 25.66 -31.16 38.12
C ILE A 182 26.76 -31.08 39.19
N ARG A 183 27.66 -30.10 39.10
CA ARG A 183 28.73 -29.88 40.08
C ARG A 183 28.17 -29.51 41.44
N ARG A 184 27.11 -28.71 41.51
CA ARG A 184 26.43 -28.35 42.77
C ARG A 184 25.68 -29.52 43.38
N LYS A 185 25.10 -30.41 42.56
CA LYS A 185 24.54 -31.69 43.03
C LYS A 185 25.64 -32.61 43.55
N SER A 186 26.69 -32.85 42.76
CA SER A 186 27.84 -33.66 43.17
C SER A 186 28.54 -33.11 44.42
N MET A 187 28.69 -31.79 44.56
CA MET A 187 29.23 -31.18 45.76
C MET A 187 28.29 -31.30 46.95
N LYS A 188 26.96 -31.26 46.75
CA LYS A 188 26.00 -31.53 47.83
C LYS A 188 26.05 -33.00 48.25
N ASP A 189 26.15 -33.92 47.30
CA ASP A 189 26.24 -35.36 47.58
C ASP A 189 27.57 -35.68 48.28
N VAL A 190 28.68 -35.09 47.83
CA VAL A 190 29.99 -35.19 48.47
C VAL A 190 30.02 -34.45 49.80
N ALA A 191 29.31 -33.34 49.99
CA ALA A 191 29.23 -32.64 51.27
C ALA A 191 28.33 -33.38 52.27
N ILE A 192 27.30 -34.09 51.81
CA ILE A 192 26.49 -34.97 52.64
C ILE A 192 27.30 -36.21 53.04
N GLN A 193 28.10 -36.76 52.12
CA GLN A 193 29.02 -37.86 52.40
C GLN A 193 30.13 -37.42 53.37
N LYS A 194 30.76 -36.27 53.11
CA LYS A 194 31.80 -35.70 53.96
C LYS A 194 31.27 -35.18 55.28
N ALA A 195 30.04 -34.69 55.40
CA ALA A 195 29.48 -34.31 56.70
C ALA A 195 29.30 -35.55 57.59
N ARG A 196 28.92 -36.70 57.00
CA ARG A 196 28.86 -37.99 57.72
C ARG A 196 30.26 -38.49 58.10
N GLU A 197 31.24 -38.37 57.20
CA GLU A 197 32.63 -38.76 57.46
C GLU A 197 33.37 -37.77 58.38
N GLN A 198 33.01 -36.48 58.39
CA GLN A 198 33.58 -35.42 59.24
C GLN A 198 33.00 -35.46 60.65
N GLU A 199 31.77 -35.95 60.85
CA GLU A 199 31.27 -36.30 62.19
C GLU A 199 32.10 -37.45 62.80
N GLU A 200 32.48 -38.45 62.00
CA GLU A 200 33.37 -39.56 62.42
C GLU A 200 34.84 -39.12 62.56
N MET A 201 35.31 -38.18 61.74
CA MET A 201 36.68 -37.70 61.76
C MET A 201 36.94 -36.52 62.71
N ASP A 202 36.00 -35.64 63.03
CA ASP A 202 36.21 -34.58 64.05
C ASP A 202 36.38 -35.19 65.47
N GLU A 203 35.92 -36.43 65.64
CA GLU A 203 36.21 -37.30 66.79
C GLU A 203 37.66 -37.85 66.75
N GLU A 204 38.24 -38.05 65.56
CA GLU A 204 39.61 -38.53 65.34
C GLU A 204 40.66 -37.41 65.11
N GLU A 205 40.24 -36.21 64.69
CA GLU A 205 41.06 -35.11 64.15
C GLU A 205 41.22 -33.92 65.11
N ARG A 206 40.67 -33.98 66.33
CA ARG A 206 41.33 -33.29 67.47
C ARG A 206 42.76 -33.82 67.70
N ARG A 207 43.09 -34.98 67.14
CA ARG A 207 44.33 -35.73 67.41
C ARG A 207 45.46 -35.52 66.40
N LYS A 208 45.21 -35.03 65.17
CA LYS A 208 46.22 -35.05 64.08
C LYS A 208 46.62 -33.68 63.49
N ARG A 209 45.83 -32.60 63.63
CA ARG A 209 46.18 -31.25 63.08
C ARG A 209 47.09 -30.39 63.96
N ARG A 210 48.10 -31.01 64.57
CA ARG A 210 49.31 -30.30 65.05
C ARG A 210 50.50 -30.46 64.08
N LEU A 211 50.34 -31.22 63.00
CA LEU A 211 51.46 -31.71 62.20
C LEU A 211 51.42 -31.33 60.71
N GLN A 212 50.40 -30.58 60.25
CA GLN A 212 50.21 -30.33 58.82
C GLN A 212 50.21 -28.84 58.41
N ASP A 213 50.31 -27.92 59.38
CA ASP A 213 50.37 -26.47 59.13
C ASP A 213 51.72 -25.99 58.54
N GLU A 214 52.75 -26.84 58.52
CA GLU A 214 54.08 -26.51 57.98
C GLU A 214 54.13 -26.61 56.45
N LYS A 215 53.30 -27.46 55.81
CA LYS A 215 53.39 -27.74 54.36
C LYS A 215 52.53 -26.82 53.49
N GLU A 216 51.53 -26.16 54.08
CA GLU A 216 50.54 -25.38 53.31
C GLU A 216 51.00 -23.96 52.93
N ARG A 217 52.12 -23.49 53.47
CA ARG A 217 52.56 -22.10 53.30
C ARG A 217 53.20 -21.81 51.94
N GLN A 218 53.70 -22.82 51.23
CA GLN A 218 54.37 -22.64 49.93
C GLN A 218 53.44 -22.74 48.71
N GLN A 219 52.23 -23.30 48.86
CA GLN A 219 51.27 -23.42 47.75
C GLN A 219 50.38 -22.16 47.61
N ARG A 220 50.12 -21.46 48.72
CA ARG A 220 49.26 -20.26 48.81
C ARG A 220 49.76 -19.01 48.07
N LEU A 221 50.99 -19.00 47.56
CA LEU A 221 51.56 -17.86 46.82
C LEU A 221 51.38 -17.95 45.30
N ARG A 222 51.20 -19.15 44.74
CA ARG A 222 50.90 -19.33 43.30
C ARG A 222 49.40 -19.24 43.00
N GLU A 223 48.56 -19.71 43.93
CA GLU A 223 47.09 -19.69 43.80
C GLU A 223 46.52 -18.26 43.86
N LYS A 224 47.12 -17.36 44.66
CA LYS A 224 46.64 -15.95 44.80
C LYS A 224 46.82 -15.08 43.55
N GLU A 225 47.68 -15.46 42.61
CA GLU A 225 47.95 -14.71 41.38
C GLU A 225 47.11 -15.21 40.20
N GLU A 226 46.85 -16.52 40.14
CA GLU A 226 45.89 -17.11 39.19
C GLU A 226 44.43 -16.78 39.54
N GLU A 227 44.09 -16.71 40.83
CA GLU A 227 42.74 -16.40 41.31
C GLU A 227 42.34 -14.94 41.03
N LYS A 228 43.30 -14.00 41.16
CA LYS A 228 43.09 -12.59 40.76
C LYS A 228 42.85 -12.42 39.26
N ASN A 229 43.53 -13.20 38.41
CA ASN A 229 43.34 -13.16 36.96
C ASN A 229 42.09 -13.91 36.49
N ARG A 230 41.67 -14.96 37.21
CA ARG A 230 40.38 -15.63 36.96
C ARG A 230 39.20 -14.76 37.36
N GLN A 231 39.25 -14.13 38.53
CA GLN A 231 38.17 -13.26 39.01
C GLN A 231 37.98 -12.05 38.09
N LYS A 232 39.08 -11.44 37.64
CA LYS A 232 39.01 -10.29 36.71
C LYS A 232 38.44 -10.66 35.33
N LYS A 233 38.72 -11.87 34.83
CA LYS A 233 38.13 -12.38 33.58
C LYS A 233 36.64 -12.74 33.74
N LEU A 234 36.26 -13.32 34.88
CA LEU A 234 34.87 -13.64 35.22
C LEU A 234 34.02 -12.37 35.36
N ASP A 235 34.53 -11.35 36.04
CA ASP A 235 33.81 -10.09 36.22
C ASP A 235 33.66 -9.32 34.87
N GLU A 236 34.69 -9.35 33.99
CA GLU A 236 34.65 -8.75 32.65
C GLU A 236 33.75 -9.51 31.65
N GLU A 237 33.60 -10.83 31.83
CA GLU A 237 32.73 -11.68 31.02
C GLU A 237 31.27 -11.58 31.48
N GLU A 238 31.04 -11.50 32.79
CA GLU A 238 29.71 -11.24 33.38
C GLU A 238 29.20 -9.83 33.02
N GLU A 239 30.08 -8.83 33.01
CA GLU A 239 29.71 -7.47 32.59
C GLU A 239 29.41 -7.40 31.08
N ARG A 240 30.15 -8.14 30.24
CA ARG A 240 29.83 -8.30 28.82
C ARG A 240 28.50 -9.02 28.60
N GLY A 241 28.24 -10.09 29.36
CA GLY A 241 26.97 -10.81 29.34
C GLY A 241 25.78 -9.94 29.72
N ARG A 242 25.91 -9.11 30.76
CA ARG A 242 24.86 -8.15 31.17
C ARG A 242 24.60 -7.09 30.10
N ARG A 243 25.65 -6.54 29.47
CA ARG A 243 25.52 -5.53 28.40
C ARG A 243 24.92 -6.14 27.11
N GLU A 244 25.31 -7.35 26.72
CA GLU A 244 24.73 -8.04 25.56
C GLU A 244 23.26 -8.44 25.79
N ALA A 245 22.92 -8.91 27.01
CA ALA A 245 21.55 -9.22 27.38
C ALA A 245 20.66 -7.95 27.42
N GLU A 246 21.20 -6.83 27.91
CA GLU A 246 20.50 -5.54 27.91
C GLU A 246 20.26 -5.02 26.48
N ILE A 247 21.22 -5.21 25.56
CA ILE A 247 21.07 -4.85 24.14
C ILE A 247 20.04 -5.74 23.44
N ARG A 248 20.06 -7.06 23.68
CA ARG A 248 19.04 -7.99 23.14
C ARG A 248 17.65 -7.68 23.68
N ALA A 249 17.52 -7.40 24.98
CA ALA A 249 16.25 -7.01 25.59
C ALA A 249 15.73 -5.68 25.02
N LYS A 250 16.60 -4.69 24.80
CA LYS A 250 16.23 -3.41 24.16
C LYS A 250 15.84 -3.56 22.68
N LYS A 251 16.42 -4.52 21.95
CA LYS A 251 16.10 -4.77 20.54
C LYS A 251 14.79 -5.55 20.37
N ALA A 252 14.57 -6.57 21.19
CA ALA A 252 13.31 -7.32 21.25
C ALA A 252 12.14 -6.40 21.64
N ASN A 253 12.30 -5.59 22.69
CA ASN A 253 11.26 -4.63 23.09
C ASN A 253 10.91 -3.61 21.99
N LYS A 254 11.87 -3.21 21.13
CA LYS A 254 11.62 -2.27 20.04
C LYS A 254 10.92 -2.90 18.83
N GLU A 255 11.24 -4.15 18.52
CA GLU A 255 10.56 -4.89 17.45
C GLU A 255 9.13 -5.24 17.86
N ASP A 256 8.94 -5.65 19.11
CA ASP A 256 7.61 -5.86 19.69
C ASP A 256 6.80 -4.55 19.74
N GLU A 257 7.43 -3.41 20.07
CA GLU A 257 6.76 -2.10 20.07
C GLU A 257 6.36 -1.62 18.65
N GLU A 258 7.16 -1.90 17.60
CA GLU A 258 6.79 -1.57 16.21
C GLU A 258 5.64 -2.44 15.69
N VAL A 259 5.70 -3.75 15.95
CA VAL A 259 4.62 -4.68 15.60
C VAL A 259 3.35 -4.31 16.37
N GLU A 260 3.47 -3.91 17.63
CA GLU A 260 2.35 -3.44 18.44
C GLU A 260 1.76 -2.13 17.89
N LYS A 261 2.58 -1.18 17.41
CA LYS A 261 2.11 0.05 16.76
C LYS A 261 1.40 -0.20 15.42
N GLU A 262 1.94 -1.07 14.57
CA GLU A 262 1.31 -1.46 13.30
C GLU A 262 -0.03 -2.17 13.56
N ASN A 263 -0.05 -3.11 14.52
CA ASN A 263 -1.28 -3.77 14.96
C ASN A 263 -2.28 -2.76 15.55
N GLN A 264 -1.83 -1.78 16.34
CA GLN A 264 -2.70 -0.70 16.83
C GLN A 264 -3.27 0.17 15.70
N ARG A 265 -2.51 0.45 14.63
CA ARG A 265 -3.01 1.19 13.45
C ARG A 265 -4.05 0.37 12.70
N LEU A 266 -3.76 -0.90 12.44
CA LEU A 266 -4.69 -1.82 11.80
C LEU A 266 -5.97 -1.99 12.63
N GLU A 267 -5.82 -2.10 13.94
CA GLU A 267 -6.93 -2.23 14.88
C GLU A 267 -7.73 -0.93 14.99
N LYS A 268 -7.10 0.25 14.97
CA LYS A 268 -7.81 1.53 14.84
C LYS A 268 -8.62 1.60 13.55
N LEU A 269 -8.04 1.18 12.41
CA LEU A 269 -8.75 1.14 11.13
C LEU A 269 -9.92 0.14 11.16
N LYS A 270 -9.72 -1.01 11.81
CA LYS A 270 -10.76 -2.03 12.01
C LYS A 270 -11.87 -1.52 12.92
N ARG A 271 -11.55 -0.85 14.03
CA ARG A 271 -12.52 -0.20 14.93
C ARG A 271 -13.31 0.87 14.20
N LEU A 272 -12.64 1.73 13.41
CA LEU A 272 -13.31 2.73 12.59
C LEU A 272 -14.29 2.07 11.60
N ARG A 273 -13.91 0.95 10.99
CA ARG A 273 -14.79 0.18 10.10
C ARG A 273 -15.96 -0.44 10.85
N GLU A 274 -15.73 -1.05 12.01
CA GLU A 274 -16.78 -1.63 12.84
C GLU A 274 -17.75 -0.55 13.36
N GLU A 275 -17.26 0.63 13.68
CA GLU A 275 -18.07 1.81 14.04
C GLU A 275 -18.89 2.30 12.84
N GLN A 276 -18.28 2.40 11.65
CA GLN A 276 -18.99 2.74 10.43
C GLN A 276 -20.06 1.70 10.08
N GLU A 277 -19.79 0.41 10.27
CA GLU A 277 -20.75 -0.66 10.00
C GLU A 277 -21.89 -0.66 11.03
N LYS A 278 -21.60 -0.39 12.31
CA LYS A 278 -22.62 -0.18 13.35
C LYS A 278 -23.48 1.03 13.03
N GLN A 279 -22.87 2.14 12.63
CA GLN A 279 -23.58 3.34 12.23
C GLN A 279 -24.44 3.08 11.00
N TRP A 280 -23.91 2.37 10.00
CA TRP A 280 -24.65 1.95 8.81
C TRP A 280 -25.86 1.07 9.14
N LYS A 281 -25.69 0.08 10.03
CA LYS A 281 -26.78 -0.79 10.49
C LYS A 281 -27.87 0.02 11.19
N LYS A 282 -27.49 0.99 12.02
CA LYS A 282 -28.42 1.92 12.65
C LYS A 282 -29.14 2.79 11.62
N ASP A 283 -28.40 3.37 10.68
CA ASP A 283 -28.95 4.18 9.60
C ASP A 283 -29.93 3.37 8.73
N LEU A 284 -29.68 2.07 8.53
CA LEU A 284 -30.56 1.16 7.81
C LEU A 284 -31.88 0.89 8.57
N GLN A 285 -31.81 0.63 9.88
CA GLN A 285 -33.00 0.47 10.73
C GLN A 285 -33.85 1.74 10.75
N ASP A 286 -33.19 2.87 10.96
CA ASP A 286 -33.77 4.20 10.87
C ASP A 286 -34.41 4.47 9.49
N ALA A 287 -33.82 3.94 8.41
CA ALA A 287 -34.38 4.07 7.07
C ALA A 287 -35.66 3.24 6.92
N ASP A 288 -35.73 2.05 7.51
CA ASP A 288 -36.94 1.22 7.52
C ASP A 288 -38.08 1.90 8.29
N GLU A 289 -37.76 2.58 9.39
CA GLU A 289 -38.74 3.42 10.10
C GLU A 289 -39.19 4.61 9.26
N CYS A 290 -38.26 5.30 8.60
CA CYS A 290 -38.59 6.39 7.68
C CYS A 290 -39.44 5.91 6.49
N GLU A 291 -39.23 4.70 5.99
CA GLU A 291 -40.00 4.10 4.90
C GLU A 291 -41.45 3.81 5.34
N LYS A 292 -41.67 3.35 6.58
CA LYS A 292 -43.02 3.21 7.15
C LYS A 292 -43.74 4.56 7.22
N ILE A 293 -43.03 5.61 7.65
CA ILE A 293 -43.60 6.96 7.71
C ILE A 293 -43.90 7.49 6.30
N TYR A 294 -43.02 7.21 5.33
CA TYR A 294 -43.24 7.52 3.93
C TYR A 294 -44.51 6.85 3.38
N GLU A 295 -44.71 5.55 3.60
CA GLU A 295 -45.90 4.82 3.12
C GLU A 295 -47.19 5.31 3.80
N THR A 296 -47.16 5.59 5.10
CA THR A 296 -48.32 6.17 5.81
C THR A 296 -48.66 7.58 5.32
N ALA A 297 -47.66 8.42 5.06
CA ALA A 297 -47.86 9.75 4.47
C ALA A 297 -48.43 9.66 3.04
N LYS A 298 -47.95 8.71 2.24
CA LYS A 298 -48.44 8.44 0.89
C LYS A 298 -49.91 7.98 0.92
N ALA A 299 -50.27 7.02 1.76
CA ALA A 299 -51.65 6.59 1.94
C ALA A 299 -52.56 7.72 2.47
N GLY A 300 -52.03 8.56 3.38
CA GLY A 300 -52.72 9.74 3.88
C GLY A 300 -52.97 10.81 2.81
N GLU A 301 -52.02 11.01 1.90
CA GLU A 301 -52.19 11.90 0.73
C GLU A 301 -53.28 11.37 -0.21
N GLU A 302 -53.25 10.07 -0.53
CA GLU A 302 -54.26 9.44 -1.39
C GLU A 302 -55.67 9.51 -0.80
N ASN A 303 -55.81 9.24 0.50
CA ASN A 303 -57.10 9.34 1.19
C ASN A 303 -57.61 10.79 1.25
N ALA A 304 -56.75 11.76 1.55
CA ALA A 304 -57.13 13.16 1.59
C ALA A 304 -57.52 13.70 0.20
N ASN A 305 -56.86 13.25 -0.87
CA ASN A 305 -57.25 13.59 -2.24
C ASN A 305 -58.63 13.00 -2.58
N ARG A 306 -58.90 11.73 -2.24
CA ARG A 306 -60.23 11.11 -2.43
C ARG A 306 -61.32 11.84 -1.65
N GLU A 307 -61.03 12.25 -0.41
CA GLU A 307 -61.97 13.04 0.40
C GLU A 307 -62.25 14.41 -0.22
N ALA A 308 -61.22 15.09 -0.74
CA ALA A 308 -61.38 16.36 -1.44
C ALA A 308 -62.24 16.21 -2.70
N ASP A 309 -62.03 15.18 -3.51
CA ASP A 309 -62.82 14.90 -4.71
C ASP A 309 -64.28 14.58 -4.36
N ASN A 310 -64.50 13.75 -3.33
CA ASN A 310 -65.85 13.44 -2.84
C ASN A 310 -66.58 14.67 -2.30
N ALA A 311 -65.89 15.54 -1.55
CA ALA A 311 -66.45 16.78 -1.03
C ALA A 311 -66.79 17.76 -2.17
N ARG A 312 -65.91 17.88 -3.17
CA ARG A 312 -66.15 18.68 -4.38
C ARG A 312 -67.36 18.22 -5.16
N ASP A 313 -67.52 16.90 -5.31
CA ASP A 313 -68.66 16.33 -6.05
C ASP A 313 -69.97 16.44 -5.26
N ARG A 314 -69.93 16.40 -3.93
CA ARG A 314 -71.09 16.74 -3.08
C ARG A 314 -71.47 18.21 -3.24
N ALA A 315 -70.51 19.15 -3.16
CA ALA A 315 -70.76 20.58 -3.33
C ALA A 315 -71.44 20.92 -4.67
N LYS A 316 -71.12 20.17 -5.74
CA LYS A 316 -71.77 20.34 -7.06
C LYS A 316 -73.20 19.78 -7.13
N ARG A 317 -73.53 18.80 -6.30
CA ARG A 317 -74.81 18.07 -6.36
C ARG A 317 -75.85 18.64 -5.39
N THR A 318 -75.44 19.28 -4.31
CA THR A 318 -76.36 19.86 -3.32
C THR A 318 -76.93 21.19 -3.83
N ALA A 319 -78.26 21.34 -3.76
CA ALA A 319 -78.93 22.61 -4.07
C ALA A 319 -79.00 23.56 -2.86
N ASP A 320 -78.81 23.02 -1.64
CA ASP A 320 -78.76 23.81 -0.41
C ASP A 320 -77.41 24.53 -0.28
N ASP A 321 -77.46 25.86 -0.14
CA ASP A 321 -76.28 26.72 0.00
C ASP A 321 -75.49 26.40 1.29
N ASN A 322 -76.16 25.95 2.35
CA ASN A 322 -75.47 25.60 3.60
C ASN A 322 -74.67 24.30 3.46
N GLU A 323 -75.26 23.26 2.85
CA GLU A 323 -74.55 22.02 2.52
C GLU A 323 -73.41 22.24 1.53
N ARG A 324 -73.57 23.15 0.56
CA ARG A 324 -72.50 23.54 -0.38
C ARG A 324 -71.32 24.16 0.37
N ARG A 325 -71.57 25.09 1.30
CA ARG A 325 -70.52 25.74 2.10
C ARG A 325 -69.77 24.74 2.98
N GLU A 326 -70.48 23.82 3.63
CA GLU A 326 -69.82 22.76 4.42
C GLU A 326 -68.98 21.82 3.55
N ALA A 327 -69.46 21.47 2.36
CA ALA A 327 -68.72 20.64 1.42
C ALA A 327 -67.47 21.35 0.89
N GLU A 328 -67.54 22.65 0.61
CA GLU A 328 -66.38 23.48 0.23
C GLU A 328 -65.35 23.59 1.37
N GLU A 329 -65.79 23.78 2.62
CA GLU A 329 -64.88 23.80 3.78
C GLU A 329 -64.21 22.44 4.01
N ARG A 330 -64.94 21.32 3.83
CA ARG A 330 -64.37 19.96 3.87
C ARG A 330 -63.34 19.75 2.75
N GLU A 331 -63.64 20.21 1.53
CA GLU A 331 -62.70 20.15 0.41
C GLU A 331 -61.42 20.94 0.71
N GLN A 332 -61.52 22.15 1.25
CA GLN A 332 -60.34 22.95 1.61
C GLN A 332 -59.48 22.28 2.68
N ARG A 333 -60.09 21.73 3.74
CA ARG A 333 -59.36 20.98 4.78
C ARG A 333 -58.69 19.73 4.20
N ALA A 334 -59.40 18.97 3.38
CA ALA A 334 -58.85 17.78 2.71
C ALA A 334 -57.68 18.14 1.79
N ARG A 335 -57.75 19.25 1.04
CA ARG A 335 -56.63 19.76 0.22
C ARG A 335 -55.42 20.21 1.04
N LEU A 336 -55.64 20.88 2.18
CA LEU A 336 -54.55 21.25 3.09
C LEU A 336 -53.88 20.01 3.67
N ASN A 337 -54.66 19.04 4.15
CA ASN A 337 -54.16 17.75 4.64
C ASN A 337 -53.40 16.98 3.55
N ALA A 338 -53.90 16.96 2.31
CA ALA A 338 -53.22 16.35 1.18
C ALA A 338 -51.87 17.03 0.90
N LYS A 339 -51.81 18.36 0.97
CA LYS A 339 -50.56 19.13 0.80
C LYS A 339 -49.56 18.82 1.92
N GLU A 340 -50.00 18.75 3.16
CA GLU A 340 -49.14 18.40 4.29
C GLU A 340 -48.61 16.97 4.20
N ASN A 341 -49.47 16.00 3.87
CA ASN A 341 -49.07 14.61 3.67
C ASN A 341 -48.12 14.45 2.48
N ARG A 342 -48.35 15.20 1.38
CA ARG A 342 -47.41 15.27 0.26
C ARG A 342 -46.04 15.81 0.69
N ASN A 343 -46.02 16.89 1.47
CA ASN A 343 -44.76 17.46 1.96
C ASN A 343 -44.01 16.48 2.87
N LYS A 344 -44.73 15.79 3.77
CA LYS A 344 -44.17 14.71 4.60
C LYS A 344 -43.60 13.59 3.72
N LYS A 345 -44.37 13.10 2.75
CA LYS A 345 -43.93 12.07 1.80
C LYS A 345 -42.61 12.45 1.12
N ILE A 346 -42.49 13.66 0.59
CA ILE A 346 -41.28 14.13 -0.10
C ILE A 346 -40.07 14.18 0.85
N ARG A 347 -40.25 14.69 2.08
CA ARG A 347 -39.19 14.73 3.10
C ARG A 347 -38.70 13.33 3.47
N TYR A 348 -39.62 12.42 3.79
CA TYR A 348 -39.24 11.06 4.19
C TYR A 348 -38.69 10.24 3.02
N ASN A 349 -39.15 10.45 1.79
CA ASN A 349 -38.56 9.82 0.61
C ASN A 349 -37.07 10.18 0.47
N LEU A 350 -36.73 11.46 0.62
CA LEU A 350 -35.34 11.93 0.61
C LEU A 350 -34.54 11.32 1.77
N LYS A 351 -35.11 11.33 2.98
CA LYS A 351 -34.47 10.78 4.18
C LYS A 351 -34.17 9.29 4.05
N VAL A 352 -35.10 8.51 3.51
CA VAL A 352 -34.88 7.08 3.20
C VAL A 352 -33.76 6.92 2.18
N ALA A 353 -33.78 7.68 1.08
CA ALA A 353 -32.75 7.59 0.05
C ALA A 353 -31.35 7.93 0.58
N VAL A 354 -31.24 8.95 1.44
CA VAL A 354 -29.99 9.34 2.12
C VAL A 354 -29.50 8.25 3.06
N LYS A 355 -30.35 7.74 3.95
CA LYS A 355 -29.97 6.74 4.95
C LYS A 355 -29.60 5.39 4.33
N ARG A 356 -30.33 4.95 3.30
CA ARG A 356 -30.00 3.74 2.53
C ARG A 356 -28.84 3.93 1.55
N ARG A 357 -28.34 5.16 1.39
CA ARG A 357 -27.37 5.54 0.34
C ARG A 357 -27.73 4.92 -1.03
N ASP A 358 -29.01 4.98 -1.38
CA ASP A 358 -29.54 4.35 -2.59
C ASP A 358 -29.21 5.22 -3.81
N ARG A 359 -28.27 4.76 -4.63
CA ARG A 359 -27.76 5.48 -5.80
C ARG A 359 -28.85 5.80 -6.82
N GLU A 360 -29.86 4.95 -6.98
CA GLU A 360 -30.90 5.11 -8.00
C GLU A 360 -32.03 6.01 -7.49
N ARG A 361 -32.40 5.87 -6.20
CA ARG A 361 -33.51 6.63 -5.59
C ARG A 361 -33.10 8.04 -5.16
N LEU A 362 -31.82 8.30 -4.90
CA LEU A 362 -31.35 9.59 -4.38
C LEU A 362 -31.50 10.76 -5.37
N PRO A 363 -31.12 10.67 -6.66
CA PRO A 363 -31.32 11.76 -7.62
C PRO A 363 -32.79 12.22 -7.77
N PRO A 364 -33.77 11.33 -8.04
CA PRO A 364 -35.16 11.77 -8.19
C PRO A 364 -35.75 12.32 -6.90
N ALA A 365 -35.34 11.82 -5.73
CA ALA A 365 -35.79 12.35 -4.44
C ALA A 365 -35.27 13.78 -4.19
N VAL A 366 -34.01 14.06 -4.55
CA VAL A 366 -33.43 15.42 -4.48
C VAL A 366 -34.17 16.37 -5.41
N ASP A 367 -34.46 15.95 -6.65
CA ASP A 367 -35.18 16.77 -7.61
C ASP A 367 -36.63 17.06 -7.19
N GLU A 368 -37.33 16.06 -6.66
CA GLU A 368 -38.68 16.21 -6.11
C GLU A 368 -38.70 17.19 -4.93
N PHE A 369 -37.73 17.08 -4.02
CA PHE A 369 -37.59 17.97 -2.87
C PHE A 369 -37.32 19.42 -3.30
N LYS A 370 -36.38 19.64 -4.23
CA LYS A 370 -36.08 20.97 -4.80
C LYS A 370 -37.28 21.58 -5.51
N LYS A 371 -38.02 20.78 -6.29
CA LYS A 371 -39.22 21.22 -7.01
C LYS A 371 -40.34 21.64 -6.05
N ALA A 372 -40.47 20.96 -4.91
CA ALA A 372 -41.46 21.27 -3.90
C ALA A 372 -41.13 22.51 -3.04
N LYS A 373 -39.88 23.02 -3.10
CA LYS A 373 -39.40 24.19 -2.35
C LYS A 373 -39.67 24.09 -0.84
N LEU A 374 -39.51 22.88 -0.29
CA LEU A 374 -39.68 22.64 1.14
C LEU A 374 -38.47 23.19 1.91
N PRO A 375 -38.66 23.68 3.15
CA PRO A 375 -37.52 24.05 4.01
C PRO A 375 -36.70 22.81 4.38
N ASP A 376 -35.38 22.93 4.42
CA ASP A 376 -34.43 21.86 4.74
C ASP A 376 -33.99 21.91 6.21
N ASP A 377 -34.95 21.72 7.12
CA ASP A 377 -34.74 21.88 8.57
C ASP A 377 -33.74 20.84 9.13
N ASP A 378 -33.70 19.65 8.54
CA ASP A 378 -32.89 18.49 8.98
C ASP A 378 -31.52 18.39 8.27
N MET A 379 -31.22 19.33 7.36
CA MET A 379 -30.07 19.30 6.44
C MET A 379 -30.01 18.04 5.56
N ASP A 380 -31.16 17.44 5.26
CA ASP A 380 -31.24 16.21 4.48
C ASP A 380 -30.90 16.48 3.00
N LEU A 381 -31.25 17.66 2.48
CA LEU A 381 -30.87 18.06 1.13
C LEU A 381 -29.35 18.24 1.00
N ALA A 382 -28.72 18.95 1.94
CA ALA A 382 -27.27 19.14 1.94
C ALA A 382 -26.50 17.81 2.05
N LYS A 383 -26.98 16.87 2.88
CA LYS A 383 -26.42 15.51 2.99
C LYS A 383 -26.60 14.72 1.70
N ALA A 384 -27.78 14.77 1.09
CA ALA A 384 -28.05 14.11 -0.18
C ALA A 384 -27.15 14.62 -1.31
N GLU A 385 -26.96 15.94 -1.42
CA GLU A 385 -26.06 16.54 -2.41
C GLU A 385 -24.58 16.19 -2.17
N ARG A 386 -24.16 16.08 -0.90
CA ARG A 386 -22.83 15.58 -0.56
C ARG A 386 -22.65 14.13 -1.00
N LEU A 387 -23.62 13.25 -0.72
CA LEU A 387 -23.58 11.84 -1.14
C LEU A 387 -23.58 11.69 -2.67
N LEU A 388 -24.37 12.49 -3.40
CA LEU A 388 -24.33 12.48 -4.87
C LEU A 388 -22.96 12.88 -5.40
N ARG A 389 -22.30 13.87 -4.79
CA ARG A 389 -20.92 14.24 -5.14
C ARG A 389 -19.91 13.14 -4.81
N GLU A 390 -20.08 12.45 -3.67
CA GLU A 390 -19.27 11.28 -3.30
C GLU A 390 -19.40 10.18 -4.36
N PHE A 391 -20.63 9.83 -4.77
CA PHE A 391 -20.86 8.81 -5.81
C PHE A 391 -20.25 9.21 -7.15
N GLN A 392 -20.42 10.47 -7.57
CA GLN A 392 -19.78 10.97 -8.79
C GLN A 392 -18.24 10.92 -8.70
N ALA A 393 -17.67 11.23 -7.54
CA ALA A 393 -16.23 11.14 -7.31
C ALA A 393 -15.74 9.68 -7.39
N ARG A 394 -16.47 8.75 -6.75
CA ARG A 394 -16.18 7.31 -6.79
C ARG A 394 -16.26 6.77 -8.22
N ASP A 395 -17.35 7.04 -8.94
CA ASP A 395 -17.53 6.62 -10.33
C ASP A 395 -16.46 7.20 -11.26
N GLY A 396 -16.14 8.49 -11.08
CA GLY A 396 -15.09 9.16 -11.84
C GLY A 396 -13.72 8.53 -11.61
N LEU A 397 -13.42 8.18 -10.36
CA LEU A 397 -12.18 7.50 -9.99
C LEU A 397 -12.11 6.08 -10.54
N GLN A 398 -13.17 5.28 -10.35
CA GLN A 398 -13.26 3.92 -10.87
C GLN A 398 -13.17 3.89 -12.40
N LYS A 399 -13.84 4.83 -13.09
CA LYS A 399 -13.73 4.98 -14.53
C LYS A 399 -12.31 5.34 -14.98
N ALA A 400 -11.63 6.24 -14.26
CA ALA A 400 -10.25 6.58 -14.59
C ALA A 400 -9.29 5.40 -14.34
N MET A 401 -9.53 4.61 -13.29
CA MET A 401 -8.77 3.39 -12.99
C MET A 401 -8.96 2.31 -14.06
N SER A 402 -10.16 2.15 -14.60
CA SER A 402 -10.44 1.19 -15.67
C SER A 402 -9.93 1.66 -17.03
N GLN A 403 -10.01 2.96 -17.32
CA GLN A 403 -9.43 3.55 -18.54
C GLN A 403 -7.90 3.48 -18.57
N ARG A 404 -7.24 3.46 -17.40
CA ARG A 404 -5.78 3.41 -17.26
C ARG A 404 -5.06 4.48 -18.07
N GLU A 405 -5.63 5.68 -18.10
CA GLU A 405 -5.02 6.86 -18.70
C GLU A 405 -4.44 7.75 -17.60
N LEU A 406 -3.15 8.12 -17.71
CA LEU A 406 -2.43 8.84 -16.67
C LEU A 406 -3.15 10.14 -16.26
N LYS A 407 -3.43 11.00 -17.25
CA LYS A 407 -4.04 12.33 -17.02
C LYS A 407 -5.45 12.24 -16.43
N ALA A 408 -6.25 11.27 -16.89
CA ALA A 408 -7.60 11.06 -16.37
C ALA A 408 -7.57 10.64 -14.89
N LEU A 409 -6.63 9.74 -14.53
CA LEU A 409 -6.46 9.24 -13.18
C LEU A 409 -5.96 10.33 -12.21
N GLU A 410 -4.96 11.12 -12.62
CA GLU A 410 -4.48 12.26 -11.82
C GLU A 410 -5.59 13.28 -11.56
N LYS A 411 -6.38 13.60 -12.58
CA LYS A 411 -7.51 14.52 -12.45
C LYS A 411 -8.59 13.97 -11.50
N ALA A 412 -8.89 12.67 -11.56
CA ALA A 412 -9.86 12.03 -10.69
C ALA A 412 -9.39 12.00 -9.23
N ILE A 413 -8.12 11.64 -8.98
CA ILE A 413 -7.52 11.69 -7.64
C ILE A 413 -7.57 13.12 -7.09
N ALA A 414 -7.16 14.12 -7.88
CA ALA A 414 -7.20 15.52 -7.46
C ALA A 414 -8.63 16.03 -7.20
N TYR A 415 -9.65 15.50 -7.88
CA TYR A 415 -11.05 15.82 -7.62
C TYR A 415 -11.51 15.26 -6.28
N VAL A 416 -11.18 14.00 -5.95
CA VAL A 416 -11.50 13.38 -4.65
C VAL A 416 -10.87 14.16 -3.50
N LYS A 417 -9.58 14.51 -3.62
CA LYS A 417 -8.86 15.29 -2.60
C LYS A 417 -9.47 16.67 -2.37
N ARG A 418 -9.70 17.43 -3.46
CA ARG A 418 -10.31 18.78 -3.36
C ARG A 418 -11.74 18.77 -2.83
N SER A 419 -12.47 17.67 -3.04
CA SER A 419 -13.84 17.52 -2.55
C SER A 419 -13.91 17.04 -1.10
N GLY A 420 -12.77 16.68 -0.49
CA GLY A 420 -12.70 16.23 0.90
C GLY A 420 -13.20 14.80 1.13
N PHE A 421 -13.18 13.94 0.10
CA PHE A 421 -13.65 12.55 0.17
C PHE A 421 -12.51 11.54 0.40
N GLU A 422 -11.38 11.98 0.95
CA GLU A 422 -10.19 11.14 1.11
C GLU A 422 -10.43 9.97 2.07
N MET A 423 -11.23 10.20 3.11
CA MET A 423 -11.55 9.20 4.12
C MET A 423 -12.59 8.20 3.60
N GLU A 424 -13.64 8.68 2.94
CA GLU A 424 -14.74 7.87 2.40
C GLU A 424 -14.29 7.01 1.21
N LEU A 425 -13.27 7.44 0.46
CA LEU A 425 -12.71 6.75 -0.72
C LEU A 425 -11.26 6.31 -0.50
N ALA A 426 -10.83 6.09 0.75
CA ALA A 426 -9.44 5.79 1.09
C ALA A 426 -8.90 4.53 0.38
N HIS A 427 -9.73 3.48 0.24
CA HIS A 427 -9.35 2.24 -0.42
C HIS A 427 -9.17 2.45 -1.93
N GLU A 428 -10.14 3.08 -2.58
CA GLU A 428 -10.09 3.38 -4.01
C GLU A 428 -8.94 4.33 -4.34
N LEU A 429 -8.65 5.31 -3.47
CA LEU A 429 -7.50 6.19 -3.61
C LEU A 429 -6.17 5.43 -3.52
N LEU A 430 -6.03 4.48 -2.59
CA LEU A 430 -4.82 3.66 -2.48
C LEU A 430 -4.59 2.86 -3.76
N GLU A 431 -5.64 2.22 -4.28
CA GLU A 431 -5.56 1.46 -5.52
C GLU A 431 -5.27 2.36 -6.73
N ALA A 432 -5.93 3.52 -6.82
CA ALA A 432 -5.69 4.53 -7.84
C ALA A 432 -4.23 5.03 -7.82
N ASN A 433 -3.66 5.31 -6.65
CA ASN A 433 -2.26 5.73 -6.54
C ASN A 433 -1.28 4.63 -6.97
N ARG A 434 -1.57 3.36 -6.68
CA ARG A 434 -0.77 2.23 -7.17
C ARG A 434 -0.78 2.16 -8.70
N ILE A 435 -1.95 2.30 -9.32
CA ILE A 435 -2.08 2.33 -10.79
C ILE A 435 -1.37 3.56 -11.37
N LEU A 436 -1.48 4.72 -10.71
CA LEU A 436 -0.81 5.95 -11.12
C LEU A 436 0.71 5.78 -11.20
N LEU A 437 1.32 5.21 -10.16
CA LEU A 437 2.77 4.93 -10.13
C LEU A 437 3.19 4.00 -11.27
N GLN A 438 2.39 2.98 -11.56
CA GLN A 438 2.64 2.05 -12.67
C GLN A 438 2.58 2.77 -14.03
N LEU A 439 1.57 3.61 -14.25
CA LEU A 439 1.45 4.40 -15.49
C LEU A 439 2.59 5.40 -15.66
N ARG A 440 3.03 6.06 -14.59
CA ARG A 440 4.19 6.97 -14.62
C ARG A 440 5.48 6.23 -14.95
N ARG A 441 5.69 5.04 -14.37
CA ARG A 441 6.83 4.17 -14.71
C ARG A 441 6.81 3.83 -16.21
N LEU A 442 5.64 3.47 -16.74
CA LEU A 442 5.48 3.12 -18.15
C LEU A 442 5.76 4.33 -19.07
N GLU A 443 5.26 5.52 -18.74
CA GLU A 443 5.57 6.74 -19.51
C GLU A 443 7.05 7.11 -19.48
N ARG A 444 7.71 6.97 -18.31
CA ARG A 444 9.15 7.19 -18.19
C ARG A 444 9.94 6.27 -19.13
N ILE A 445 9.63 4.98 -19.13
CA ILE A 445 10.32 4.01 -19.99
C ILE A 445 10.02 4.27 -21.47
N ARG A 446 8.81 4.74 -21.82
CA ARG A 446 8.52 5.20 -23.18
C ARG A 446 9.41 6.38 -23.57
N ALA A 447 9.61 7.35 -22.67
CA ALA A 447 10.52 8.47 -22.91
C ALA A 447 11.97 7.98 -23.10
N GLU A 448 12.46 7.06 -22.26
CA GLU A 448 13.79 6.45 -22.40
C GLU A 448 13.97 5.75 -23.76
N ILE A 449 12.96 5.02 -24.26
CA ILE A 449 12.98 4.39 -25.59
C ILE A 449 13.02 5.42 -26.72
N LEU A 450 12.28 6.53 -26.56
CA LEU A 450 12.24 7.61 -27.54
C LEU A 450 13.61 8.31 -27.62
N GLU A 451 14.21 8.60 -26.45
CA GLU A 451 15.49 9.29 -26.28
C GLU A 451 16.72 8.40 -26.53
N LEU A 452 16.53 7.08 -26.62
CA LEU A 452 17.61 6.12 -26.90
C LEU A 452 18.43 6.58 -28.11
N LYS A 453 19.77 6.60 -28.02
CA LYS A 453 20.60 7.09 -29.13
C LYS A 453 20.52 6.13 -30.33
N GLN A 454 20.51 6.65 -31.56
CA GLN A 454 20.51 5.80 -32.77
C GLN A 454 21.78 4.95 -32.87
N SER A 455 22.91 5.44 -32.34
CA SER A 455 24.14 4.68 -32.22
C SER A 455 23.98 3.41 -31.39
N THR A 456 23.20 3.47 -30.30
CA THR A 456 22.91 2.32 -29.44
C THR A 456 22.04 1.27 -30.15
N VAL A 457 21.08 1.70 -30.96
CA VAL A 457 20.30 0.78 -31.81
C VAL A 457 21.18 0.17 -32.91
N ALA A 458 22.09 0.96 -33.49
CA ALA A 458 23.05 0.49 -34.48
C ALA A 458 24.05 -0.51 -33.89
N GLU A 459 24.46 -0.33 -32.63
CA GLU A 459 25.30 -1.27 -31.88
C GLU A 459 24.63 -2.65 -31.80
N ILE A 460 23.39 -2.72 -31.29
CA ILE A 460 22.63 -3.98 -31.22
C ILE A 460 22.52 -4.62 -32.61
N ARG A 461 22.25 -3.82 -33.65
CA ARG A 461 22.16 -4.33 -35.02
C ARG A 461 23.50 -4.85 -35.54
N SER A 462 24.62 -4.28 -35.12
CA SER A 462 25.95 -4.56 -35.68
C SER A 462 26.56 -5.90 -35.26
N TYR A 463 26.04 -6.53 -34.19
CA TYR A 463 26.58 -7.80 -33.72
C TYR A 463 26.49 -8.88 -34.80
N GLN A 464 27.62 -9.41 -35.25
CA GLN A 464 27.64 -10.55 -36.17
C GLN A 464 27.24 -11.85 -35.46
N LYS A 465 27.73 -12.01 -34.21
CA LYS A 465 27.39 -13.08 -33.28
C LYS A 465 26.96 -12.43 -31.96
N PRO A 466 25.66 -12.25 -31.71
CA PRO A 466 25.19 -11.53 -30.53
C PRO A 466 25.53 -12.33 -29.26
N PRO A 467 25.78 -11.64 -28.14
CA PRO A 467 25.70 -12.27 -26.83
C PRO A 467 24.31 -12.91 -26.65
N GLU A 468 24.27 -14.08 -26.00
CA GLU A 468 23.02 -14.84 -25.81
C GLU A 468 21.96 -13.99 -25.11
N ILE A 469 22.36 -13.26 -24.06
CA ILE A 469 21.49 -12.35 -23.30
C ILE A 469 20.81 -11.34 -24.24
N VAL A 470 21.59 -10.66 -25.10
CA VAL A 470 21.05 -9.68 -26.06
C VAL A 470 20.07 -10.35 -27.02
N HIS A 471 20.39 -11.53 -27.54
CA HIS A 471 19.49 -12.24 -28.46
C HIS A 471 18.17 -12.64 -27.78
N VAL A 472 18.22 -13.12 -26.55
CA VAL A 472 17.01 -13.49 -25.78
C VAL A 472 16.16 -12.25 -25.47
N VAL A 473 16.77 -11.15 -25.03
CA VAL A 473 16.04 -9.89 -24.76
C VAL A 473 15.37 -9.34 -26.01
N MET A 474 16.07 -9.31 -27.14
CA MET A 474 15.49 -8.84 -28.39
C MET A 474 14.41 -9.78 -28.91
N THR A 475 14.56 -11.10 -28.70
CA THR A 475 13.53 -12.09 -29.02
C THR A 475 12.26 -11.85 -28.21
N GLY A 476 12.38 -11.66 -26.89
CA GLY A 476 11.26 -11.32 -26.01
C GLY A 476 10.58 -10.01 -26.40
N THR A 477 11.39 -8.99 -26.74
CA THR A 477 10.91 -7.68 -27.21
C THR A 477 10.06 -7.82 -28.48
N PHE A 478 10.55 -8.53 -29.50
CA PHE A 478 9.80 -8.72 -30.74
C PHE A 478 8.59 -9.65 -30.59
N LEU A 479 8.63 -10.60 -29.65
CA LEU A 479 7.49 -11.43 -29.31
C LEU A 479 6.34 -10.58 -28.74
N ILE A 480 6.64 -9.64 -27.84
CA ILE A 480 5.67 -8.66 -27.32
C ILE A 480 5.12 -7.77 -28.44
N LEU A 481 5.96 -7.40 -29.42
CA LEU A 481 5.55 -6.63 -30.59
C LEU A 481 4.76 -7.44 -31.64
N GLY A 482 4.47 -8.72 -31.38
CA GLY A 482 3.60 -9.57 -32.18
C GLY A 482 4.30 -10.43 -33.24
N HIS A 483 5.62 -10.53 -33.22
CA HIS A 483 6.37 -11.46 -34.09
C HIS A 483 6.38 -12.86 -33.48
N LYS A 484 6.49 -13.90 -34.32
CA LYS A 484 6.55 -15.28 -33.81
C LYS A 484 7.95 -15.60 -33.31
N GLU A 485 8.07 -16.32 -32.20
CA GLU A 485 9.37 -16.75 -31.65
C GLU A 485 10.22 -17.51 -32.69
N LYS A 486 9.60 -18.27 -33.60
CA LYS A 486 10.29 -18.99 -34.68
C LYS A 486 11.03 -18.05 -35.65
N GLU A 487 10.50 -16.85 -35.89
CA GLU A 487 11.08 -15.85 -36.79
C GLU A 487 12.32 -15.19 -36.15
N THR A 488 12.29 -15.01 -34.83
CA THR A 488 13.36 -14.38 -34.06
C THR A 488 14.45 -15.36 -33.59
N LYS A 489 14.29 -16.67 -33.82
CA LYS A 489 15.34 -17.68 -33.54
C LYS A 489 16.63 -17.41 -34.31
N VAL A 490 16.53 -16.87 -35.52
CA VAL A 490 17.71 -16.56 -36.35
C VAL A 490 18.08 -15.10 -36.16
N TRP A 491 19.29 -14.85 -35.66
CA TRP A 491 19.75 -13.48 -35.35
C TRP A 491 19.70 -12.53 -36.56
N LYS A 492 20.03 -13.01 -37.77
CA LYS A 492 19.94 -12.19 -39.00
C LYS A 492 18.53 -11.62 -39.22
N THR A 493 17.49 -12.36 -38.85
CA THR A 493 16.10 -11.87 -38.90
C THR A 493 15.89 -10.77 -37.88
N VAL A 494 16.37 -10.96 -36.65
CA VAL A 494 16.30 -9.93 -35.59
C VAL A 494 17.04 -8.66 -36.01
N GLN A 495 18.25 -8.76 -36.58
CA GLN A 495 18.99 -7.61 -37.11
C GLN A 495 18.22 -6.85 -38.18
N SER A 496 17.54 -7.58 -39.08
CA SER A 496 16.68 -6.99 -40.11
C SER A 496 15.51 -6.22 -39.49
N LEU A 497 14.86 -6.80 -38.46
CA LEU A 497 13.78 -6.15 -37.72
C LEU A 497 14.25 -4.90 -36.97
N VAL A 498 15.39 -4.96 -36.29
CA VAL A 498 16.00 -3.80 -35.60
C VAL A 498 16.36 -2.69 -36.59
N GLY A 499 16.79 -3.06 -37.79
CA GLY A 499 17.19 -2.13 -38.85
C GLY A 499 16.04 -1.46 -39.61
N LYS A 500 14.77 -1.85 -39.37
CA LYS A 500 13.62 -1.20 -40.00
C LYS A 500 13.50 0.25 -39.52
N THR A 501 13.04 1.13 -40.41
CA THR A 501 12.85 2.56 -40.15
C THR A 501 11.39 2.98 -40.41
N GLY A 502 11.03 4.21 -40.04
CA GLY A 502 9.68 4.74 -40.26
C GLY A 502 8.61 4.09 -39.38
N LYS A 503 7.48 3.68 -39.98
CA LYS A 503 6.35 3.04 -39.28
C LYS A 503 6.72 1.70 -38.65
N GLU A 504 7.61 0.96 -39.31
CA GLU A 504 8.11 -0.34 -38.84
C GLU A 504 9.31 -0.22 -37.90
N GLY A 505 9.76 0.99 -37.60
CA GLY A 505 10.92 1.21 -36.74
C GLY A 505 10.68 0.71 -35.32
N LEU A 506 11.67 0.00 -34.76
CA LEU A 506 11.59 -0.63 -33.44
C LEU A 506 11.09 0.34 -32.35
N LYS A 507 11.70 1.52 -32.24
CA LYS A 507 11.29 2.53 -31.24
C LYS A 507 9.83 2.94 -31.36
N ARG A 508 9.39 3.22 -32.60
CA ARG A 508 8.02 3.64 -32.87
C ARG A 508 7.04 2.54 -32.50
N ARG A 509 7.35 1.30 -32.86
CA ARG A 509 6.54 0.13 -32.48
C ARG A 509 6.48 -0.07 -30.97
N CYS A 510 7.56 0.17 -30.23
CA CYS A 510 7.56 0.14 -28.77
C CYS A 510 6.68 1.26 -28.16
N LEU A 511 6.68 2.46 -28.73
CA LEU A 511 5.86 3.59 -28.29
C LEU A 511 4.36 3.38 -28.58
N GLU A 512 4.05 2.86 -29.76
CA GLU A 512 2.67 2.59 -30.21
C GLU A 512 2.12 1.25 -29.66
N CYS A 513 2.95 0.46 -28.96
CA CYS A 513 2.52 -0.82 -28.39
C CYS A 513 1.48 -0.60 -27.28
N ASN A 514 0.30 -1.19 -27.45
CA ASN A 514 -0.74 -1.23 -26.44
C ASN A 514 -0.72 -2.58 -25.72
N PRO A 515 -0.61 -2.62 -24.37
CA PRO A 515 -0.67 -3.86 -23.60
C PRO A 515 -1.88 -4.74 -23.93
N ASP A 516 -3.04 -4.16 -24.23
CA ASP A 516 -4.25 -4.94 -24.55
C ASP A 516 -4.11 -5.80 -25.80
N ASN A 517 -3.28 -5.39 -26.76
CA ASN A 517 -3.10 -6.09 -28.03
C ASN A 517 -2.09 -7.25 -27.95
N ILE A 518 -1.32 -7.34 -26.86
CA ILE A 518 -0.38 -8.44 -26.63
C ILE A 518 -1.17 -9.72 -26.31
N LYS A 519 -0.79 -10.87 -26.87
CA LYS A 519 -1.40 -12.15 -26.49
C LYS A 519 -0.87 -12.61 -25.13
N ASP A 520 -1.72 -13.21 -24.31
CA ASP A 520 -1.32 -13.70 -22.97
C ASP A 520 -0.21 -14.77 -23.07
N GLU A 521 -0.31 -15.67 -24.04
CA GLU A 521 0.71 -16.70 -24.31
C GLU A 521 2.07 -16.08 -24.65
N ASP A 522 2.07 -15.06 -25.52
CA ASP A 522 3.29 -14.36 -25.94
C ASP A 522 3.93 -13.61 -24.76
N ALA A 523 3.12 -12.95 -23.92
CA ALA A 523 3.60 -12.26 -22.71
C ALA A 523 4.20 -13.24 -21.68
N LYS A 524 3.53 -14.37 -21.42
CA LYS A 524 4.03 -15.42 -20.51
C LYS A 524 5.31 -16.06 -21.04
N ARG A 525 5.37 -16.31 -22.36
CA ARG A 525 6.55 -16.87 -23.01
C ARG A 525 7.73 -15.91 -22.99
N ALA A 526 7.51 -14.63 -23.32
CA ALA A 526 8.53 -13.58 -23.23
C ALA A 526 9.05 -13.45 -21.79
N LYS A 527 8.16 -13.45 -20.79
CA LYS A 527 8.54 -13.44 -19.37
C LYS A 527 9.46 -14.60 -19.02
N LYS A 528 9.10 -15.82 -19.42
CA LYS A 528 9.89 -17.04 -19.16
C LYS A 528 11.26 -17.00 -19.86
N LEU A 529 11.35 -16.42 -21.05
CA LEU A 529 12.60 -16.25 -21.77
C LEU A 529 13.52 -15.24 -21.06
N MET A 530 12.96 -14.13 -20.59
CA MET A 530 13.75 -13.03 -20.03
C MET A 530 14.04 -13.20 -18.53
N SER A 531 13.27 -14.03 -17.81
CA SER A 531 13.47 -14.29 -16.37
C SER A 531 14.73 -15.08 -16.03
N SER A 532 15.49 -15.54 -17.03
CA SER A 532 16.79 -16.17 -16.81
C SER A 532 17.92 -15.19 -16.51
N PHE A 533 17.68 -13.89 -16.69
CA PHE A 533 18.68 -12.84 -16.52
C PHE A 533 18.15 -11.76 -15.59
N ASP A 534 19.01 -11.26 -14.69
CA ASP A 534 18.73 -10.07 -13.91
C ASP A 534 19.02 -8.81 -14.75
N LEU A 535 18.47 -7.66 -14.36
CA LEU A 535 18.65 -6.40 -15.12
C LEU A 535 20.13 -6.00 -15.25
N ASP A 536 20.91 -6.24 -14.20
CA ASP A 536 22.32 -5.86 -14.15
C ASP A 536 23.14 -6.69 -15.14
N ASP A 537 22.90 -8.00 -15.24
CA ASP A 537 23.52 -8.88 -16.25
C ASP A 537 23.29 -8.38 -17.68
N VAL A 538 22.07 -7.89 -17.97
CA VAL A 538 21.73 -7.36 -19.29
C VAL A 538 22.44 -6.02 -19.54
N ARG A 539 22.52 -5.18 -18.52
CA ARG A 539 23.15 -3.86 -18.58
C ARG A 539 24.66 -3.95 -18.80
N ASP A 540 25.32 -4.88 -18.12
CA ASP A 540 26.76 -5.12 -18.23
C ASP A 540 27.15 -5.57 -19.65
N VAL A 541 26.27 -6.30 -20.33
CA VAL A 541 26.50 -6.76 -21.71
C VAL A 541 26.10 -5.71 -22.75
N SER A 542 24.97 -5.03 -22.57
CA SER A 542 24.52 -4.00 -23.50
C SER A 542 23.50 -3.06 -22.85
N ALA A 543 23.90 -1.79 -22.66
CA ALA A 543 23.01 -0.74 -22.18
C ALA A 543 21.75 -0.59 -23.05
N GLY A 544 21.89 -0.74 -24.37
CA GLY A 544 20.75 -0.71 -25.29
C GLY A 544 19.76 -1.85 -25.08
N ALA A 545 20.28 -3.08 -24.89
CA ALA A 545 19.44 -4.24 -24.59
C ALA A 545 18.74 -4.07 -23.24
N ALA A 546 19.40 -3.49 -22.24
CA ALA A 546 18.80 -3.24 -20.92
C ALA A 546 17.56 -2.32 -21.00
N THR A 547 17.58 -1.27 -21.83
CA THR A 547 16.39 -0.43 -22.05
C THR A 547 15.22 -1.24 -22.61
N PHE A 548 15.47 -2.11 -23.60
CA PHE A 548 14.43 -2.99 -24.16
C PHE A 548 13.98 -4.09 -23.18
N TYR A 549 14.87 -4.54 -22.30
CA TYR A 549 14.53 -5.47 -21.22
C TYR A 549 13.52 -4.86 -20.26
N VAL A 550 13.84 -3.68 -19.71
CA VAL A 550 12.98 -2.97 -18.76
C VAL A 550 11.63 -2.63 -19.40
N TRP A 551 11.63 -2.17 -20.66
CA TRP A 551 10.40 -1.93 -21.43
C TRP A 551 9.57 -3.20 -21.58
N SER A 552 10.16 -4.30 -22.03
CA SER A 552 9.46 -5.58 -22.25
C SER A 552 8.85 -6.12 -20.96
N MET A 553 9.63 -6.14 -19.86
CA MET A 553 9.14 -6.60 -18.56
C MET A 553 8.00 -5.73 -18.03
N THR A 554 8.09 -4.41 -18.20
CA THR A 554 7.01 -3.50 -17.80
C THR A 554 5.73 -3.71 -18.62
N MET A 555 5.86 -3.96 -19.93
CA MET A 555 4.70 -4.27 -20.80
C MET A 555 4.04 -5.61 -20.44
N ILE A 556 4.85 -6.62 -20.09
CA ILE A 556 4.37 -7.92 -19.61
C ILE A 556 3.62 -7.76 -18.28
N GLU A 557 4.22 -7.05 -17.32
CA GLU A 557 3.61 -6.77 -16.00
C GLU A 557 2.26 -6.05 -16.17
N GLU A 558 2.23 -5.00 -16.99
CA GLU A 558 1.01 -4.25 -17.26
C GLU A 558 -0.06 -5.13 -17.93
N LYS A 559 0.33 -6.01 -18.86
CA LYS A 559 -0.59 -6.97 -19.47
C LYS A 559 -1.17 -7.93 -18.42
N GLN A 560 -0.34 -8.50 -17.54
CA GLN A 560 -0.79 -9.42 -16.50
C GLN A 560 -1.80 -8.76 -15.57
N ILE A 561 -1.54 -7.51 -15.15
CA ILE A 561 -2.46 -6.74 -14.30
C ILE A 561 -3.80 -6.50 -15.02
N ARG A 562 -3.81 -6.19 -16.32
CA ARG A 562 -5.06 -6.02 -17.08
C ARG A 562 -5.86 -7.31 -17.20
N ILE A 563 -5.18 -8.45 -17.35
CA ILE A 563 -5.85 -9.76 -17.39
C ILE A 563 -6.50 -10.06 -16.04
N GLU A 564 -5.77 -9.86 -14.95
CA GLU A 564 -6.30 -10.04 -13.59
C GLU A 564 -7.50 -9.13 -13.32
N ALA A 565 -7.42 -7.85 -13.72
CA ALA A 565 -8.53 -6.91 -13.60
C ALA A 565 -9.77 -7.36 -14.39
N LYS A 566 -9.60 -7.76 -15.66
CA LYS A 566 -10.70 -8.29 -16.49
C LYS A 566 -11.30 -9.57 -15.91
N LYS A 567 -10.47 -10.43 -15.32
CA LYS A 567 -10.92 -11.66 -14.66
C LYS A 567 -11.77 -11.33 -13.43
N ARG A 568 -11.32 -10.41 -12.57
CA ARG A 568 -12.10 -9.93 -11.42
C ARG A 568 -13.43 -9.31 -11.84
N GLU A 569 -13.41 -8.45 -12.87
CA GLU A 569 -14.63 -7.84 -13.40
C GLU A 569 -15.60 -8.89 -13.97
N ALA A 570 -15.11 -9.92 -14.65
CA ALA A 570 -15.93 -11.03 -15.15
C ALA A 570 -16.51 -11.89 -14.00
N GLU A 571 -15.70 -12.17 -12.97
CA GLU A 571 -16.13 -12.89 -11.78
C GLU A 571 -17.20 -12.11 -11.00
N GLU A 572 -17.06 -10.78 -10.88
CA GLU A 572 -18.02 -9.89 -10.26
C GLU A 572 -19.34 -9.84 -11.05
N LYS A 573 -19.29 -9.66 -12.38
CA LYS A 573 -20.49 -9.70 -13.24
C LYS A 573 -21.21 -11.05 -13.17
N LEU A 574 -20.47 -12.16 -13.12
CA LEU A 574 -21.05 -13.48 -12.96
C LEU A 574 -21.74 -13.63 -11.60
N LYS A 575 -21.15 -13.06 -10.53
CA LYS A 575 -21.76 -13.05 -9.21
C LYS A 575 -23.04 -12.20 -9.19
N GLU A 576 -23.00 -11.00 -9.76
CA GLU A 576 -24.18 -10.14 -9.88
C GLU A 576 -25.31 -10.81 -10.69
N GLN A 577 -24.96 -11.52 -11.77
CA GLN A 577 -25.93 -12.26 -12.57
C GLN A 577 -26.58 -13.38 -11.75
N LYS A 578 -25.79 -14.17 -11.01
CA LYS A 578 -26.31 -15.22 -10.13
C LYS A 578 -27.23 -14.65 -9.04
N GLU A 579 -26.83 -13.55 -8.40
CA GLU A 579 -27.67 -12.88 -7.40
C GLU A 579 -28.99 -12.36 -7.99
N ARG A 580 -28.98 -11.89 -9.25
CA ARG A 580 -30.21 -11.50 -9.97
C ARG A 580 -31.10 -12.72 -10.26
N GLU A 581 -30.53 -13.80 -10.76
CA GLU A 581 -31.26 -15.05 -11.04
C GLU A 581 -31.89 -15.64 -9.76
N GLU A 582 -31.15 -15.64 -8.65
CA GLU A 582 -31.66 -16.07 -7.33
C GLU A 582 -32.80 -15.17 -6.83
N LYS A 583 -32.69 -13.85 -6.97
CA LYS A 583 -33.75 -12.90 -6.61
C LYS A 583 -35.00 -13.11 -7.47
N GLU A 584 -34.84 -13.33 -8.78
CA GLU A 584 -35.96 -13.63 -9.67
C GLU A 584 -36.65 -14.96 -9.33
N GLU A 585 -35.88 -16.00 -9.00
CA GLU A 585 -36.43 -17.28 -8.56
C GLU A 585 -37.19 -17.14 -7.22
N ALA A 586 -36.65 -16.38 -6.27
CA ALA A 586 -37.32 -16.10 -4.99
C ALA A 586 -38.65 -15.35 -5.21
N ILE A 587 -38.69 -14.35 -6.10
CA ILE A 587 -39.92 -13.63 -6.44
C ILE A 587 -40.94 -14.57 -7.10
N LYS A 588 -40.51 -15.48 -7.99
CA LYS A 588 -41.39 -16.48 -8.61
C LYS A 588 -41.98 -17.44 -7.56
N LYS A 589 -41.17 -17.90 -6.60
CA LYS A 589 -41.65 -18.75 -5.48
C LYS A 589 -42.68 -18.02 -4.61
N GLN A 590 -42.40 -16.79 -4.20
CA GLN A 590 -43.35 -15.98 -3.42
C GLN A 590 -44.67 -15.75 -4.16
N ARG A 591 -44.63 -15.48 -5.47
CA ARG A 591 -45.84 -15.35 -6.30
C ARG A 591 -46.62 -16.66 -6.39
N ALA A 592 -45.93 -17.80 -6.51
CA ALA A 592 -46.58 -19.11 -6.55
C ALA A 592 -47.22 -19.49 -5.20
N GLU A 593 -46.60 -19.15 -4.07
CA GLU A 593 -47.16 -19.34 -2.73
C GLU A 593 -48.38 -18.43 -2.49
N ALA A 594 -48.29 -17.16 -2.87
CA ALA A 594 -49.43 -16.24 -2.81
C ALA A 594 -50.62 -16.74 -3.64
N ALA A 595 -50.37 -17.33 -4.81
CA ALA A 595 -51.42 -17.91 -5.67
C ALA A 595 -52.02 -19.21 -5.12
N LYS A 596 -51.30 -19.96 -4.28
CA LYS A 596 -51.78 -21.20 -3.64
C LYS A 596 -52.58 -20.98 -2.37
N THR A 597 -52.59 -19.77 -1.83
CA THR A 597 -53.38 -19.44 -0.64
C THR A 597 -54.83 -19.25 -1.08
N PRO A 598 -55.75 -20.19 -0.79
CA PRO A 598 -57.11 -20.12 -1.30
C PRO A 598 -57.81 -18.91 -0.68
N ILE A 599 -58.40 -18.07 -1.52
CA ILE A 599 -59.33 -17.01 -1.10
C ILE A 599 -60.60 -17.71 -0.58
N ASP A 600 -60.56 -18.22 0.65
CA ASP A 600 -61.71 -18.84 1.32
C ASP A 600 -62.51 -17.78 2.10
N THR A 601 -62.71 -16.61 1.50
CA THR A 601 -63.36 -15.45 2.14
C THR A 601 -64.53 -14.89 1.31
N GLN A 602 -65.13 -15.69 0.42
CA GLN A 602 -66.31 -15.30 -0.38
C GLN A 602 -67.48 -16.29 -0.29
N LYS A 603 -67.68 -16.95 0.86
CA LYS A 603 -68.87 -17.80 1.11
C LYS A 603 -69.71 -17.42 2.34
N SER A 604 -69.62 -16.18 2.83
CA SER A 604 -70.41 -15.71 3.99
C SER A 604 -71.27 -14.45 3.76
N LEU A 605 -71.51 -14.02 2.51
CA LEU A 605 -72.32 -12.82 2.22
C LEU A 605 -73.53 -13.05 1.32
N ASP A 606 -74.12 -14.26 1.36
CA ASP A 606 -75.36 -14.55 0.62
C ASP A 606 -76.45 -15.20 1.50
N ASN A 607 -76.50 -14.79 2.78
CA ASN A 607 -77.50 -15.28 3.73
C ASN A 607 -78.07 -14.14 4.58
N SER A 608 -78.68 -13.14 3.92
CA SER A 608 -79.47 -12.11 4.62
C SER A 608 -80.52 -11.43 3.74
N GLU A 609 -81.35 -12.19 3.03
CA GLU A 609 -82.60 -11.64 2.47
C GLU A 609 -83.69 -12.70 2.53
N THR A 610 -84.49 -12.67 3.61
CA THR A 610 -85.95 -12.83 3.64
C THR A 610 -86.39 -13.13 5.07
N ASN A 611 -86.89 -12.11 5.77
CA ASN A 611 -87.85 -12.35 6.84
C ASN A 611 -88.89 -11.20 6.84
N PRO A 612 -90.17 -11.49 6.55
CA PRO A 612 -91.22 -10.49 6.53
C PRO A 612 -91.72 -10.21 7.94
N THR A 613 -91.84 -8.92 8.24
CA THR A 613 -92.61 -8.41 9.37
C THR A 613 -94.10 -8.67 9.09
N LYS A 614 -94.82 -9.36 9.98
CA LYS A 614 -96.15 -8.93 10.45
C LYS A 614 -96.79 -9.87 11.48
N THR A 615 -97.31 -9.21 12.52
CA THR A 615 -98.52 -9.49 13.31
C THR A 615 -98.52 -10.68 14.27
N ASP A 616 -98.19 -10.36 15.53
CA ASP A 616 -98.90 -10.84 16.71
C ASP A 616 -100.38 -10.40 16.65
N GLU A 617 -101.29 -11.37 16.69
CA GLU A 617 -102.64 -11.22 17.25
C GLU A 617 -103.06 -12.60 17.81
N SER A 618 -103.11 -12.67 19.15
CA SER A 618 -104.10 -13.35 19.99
C SER A 618 -104.98 -14.47 19.40
N ASN A 619 -104.97 -15.65 20.06
CA ASN A 619 -106.13 -16.36 20.65
C ASN A 619 -105.86 -17.88 20.71
N GLU A 620 -105.76 -18.46 21.90
CA GLU A 620 -106.83 -19.05 22.71
C GLU A 620 -106.98 -20.56 22.47
N THR A 621 -106.96 -21.26 23.60
CA THR A 621 -107.65 -22.51 23.92
C THR A 621 -107.24 -23.79 23.20
N GLY A 622 -106.95 -24.81 24.03
CA GLY A 622 -106.78 -26.18 23.58
C GLY A 622 -108.10 -26.89 23.34
N ASN A 623 -108.01 -27.94 22.53
CA ASN A 623 -108.30 -29.32 22.89
C ASN A 623 -107.77 -30.25 21.80
#